data_AF-A0A4U1INR2-F1
#
_entry.id   AF-A0A4U1INR2-F1
#
_cell.length_a   1.000
_cell.length_b   1.000
_cell.length_c   1.000
_cell.angle_alpha   90.00
_cell.angle_beta   90.00
_cell.angle_gamma   90.00
#
_symmetry.space_group_name_H-M   'P 1'
#
loop_
_entity.id
_entity.type
_entity.pdbx_description
1 polymer ?
#
loop_
_entity_poly.entity_id
_entity_poly.type
_entity_poly.pdbx_seq_one_letter_code
_entity_poly.pdbx_strand_id
1 'polypeptide(L)'
;MIVPVLACALAACGGEQAGDGIESIGVNQEALNQSSITVTVDSSMTSKERCRVPSSMFDSLHANTYQPPSYDTTKFHRGEQLLIKRGTTLRGLCTVDGVASSTSDIQVSQTLFTNRVALAGETTSATGVTVSNEYASGVVPAIAEPATTLSAVKNSSSNKVREFLSRDANTKVVYTAPHPFEDYTFDQVEGIYNHNPTRNGAWVVGINSNDFSADAKFHITSADISWRSFPLLEGFVANPVNYSVSFHRHACPGVDIQVGGSISSYFRQGVAEILSEYLQGEGLDIAWSNTSGCDLDGSNQFNYVNWLGLNGGVQIEQSPAVLDNTTRREKARDAVRSVYDCLLDPADDSDVHDPISGYQTVVYATDGDYATDGECPRFIGDIEVPSTPLNRRKEVITAVWSCEVGDTAHVDIYLIPSYGYAFRVGGGMIEHVLTSDMNCDSVKVTTGPTPWIEPEIYGGATYRAVIRANSSTGQPKGAVFAIQW
;
A
#
# COMPACT_ATOMS: atom_id res chain seq x y z
N MET A 1 10.97 6.22 48.71
CA MET A 1 10.75 7.49 48.00
C MET A 1 10.01 7.11 46.72
N ILE A 2 8.68 7.12 46.81
CA ILE A 2 7.75 6.56 45.82
C ILE A 2 7.11 7.76 45.13
N VAL A 3 7.30 7.87 43.82
CA VAL A 3 6.67 8.90 42.99
C VAL A 3 5.29 8.36 42.60
N PRO A 4 4.18 9.06 42.90
CA PRO A 4 2.87 8.62 42.47
C PRO A 4 2.65 9.03 41.02
N VAL A 5 2.30 8.05 40.18
CA VAL A 5 1.78 8.29 38.83
C VAL A 5 0.31 8.68 38.97
N LEU A 6 0.01 9.91 38.56
CA LEU A 6 -1.31 10.50 38.57
C LEU A 6 -2.12 9.89 37.41
N ALA A 7 -3.12 9.07 37.74
CA ALA A 7 -4.10 8.58 36.77
C ALA A 7 -5.10 9.69 36.46
N CYS A 8 -5.15 10.14 35.19
CA CYS A 8 -6.26 10.93 34.68
C CYS A 8 -7.35 9.96 34.18
N ALA A 9 -8.50 9.97 34.85
CA ALA A 9 -9.74 9.40 34.36
C ALA A 9 -10.68 10.56 33.96
N LEU A 10 -11.41 10.36 32.85
CA LEU A 10 -12.69 10.95 32.40
C LEU A 10 -12.64 11.08 30.86
N ALA A 11 -13.37 10.27 30.10
CA ALA A 11 -14.81 10.36 29.80
C ALA A 11 -15.17 11.51 28.85
N ALA A 12 -15.31 11.19 27.55
CA ALA A 12 -16.40 11.60 26.65
C ALA A 12 -16.00 11.27 25.20
N CYS A 13 -16.68 10.29 24.60
CA CYS A 13 -16.61 10.04 23.16
C CYS A 13 -17.30 11.20 22.43
N GLY A 14 -16.52 12.20 22.03
CA GLY A 14 -16.91 13.10 20.95
C GLY A 14 -16.65 12.39 19.62
N GLY A 15 -17.67 12.27 18.77
CA GLY A 15 -17.45 11.86 17.39
C GLY A 15 -16.59 12.91 16.70
N GLU A 16 -15.35 12.55 16.37
CA GLU A 16 -14.56 13.27 15.38
C GLU A 16 -15.32 13.18 14.06
N GLN A 17 -15.94 14.29 13.64
CA GLN A 17 -16.32 14.45 12.25
C GLN A 17 -15.05 14.35 11.40
N ALA A 18 -15.15 13.72 10.23
CA ALA A 18 -14.14 13.74 9.18
C ALA A 18 -13.49 15.13 9.14
N GLY A 19 -12.19 15.18 9.43
CA GLY A 19 -11.49 16.38 9.89
C GLY A 19 -12.05 17.69 9.36
N ASP A 20 -12.61 18.49 10.27
CA ASP A 20 -12.66 19.93 10.09
C ASP A 20 -11.29 20.35 9.56
N GLY A 21 -11.32 21.00 8.39
CA GLY A 21 -10.19 21.08 7.49
C GLY A 21 -8.89 21.43 8.19
N ILE A 22 -7.79 20.81 7.73
CA ILE A 22 -6.41 21.22 8.02
C ILE A 22 -6.43 22.74 8.17
N GLU A 23 -6.31 23.25 9.40
CA GLU A 23 -6.30 24.69 9.64
C GLU A 23 -5.18 25.22 8.76
N SER A 24 -5.57 25.95 7.71
CA SER A 24 -4.63 26.48 6.74
C SER A 24 -3.61 27.26 7.53
N ILE A 25 -2.37 26.78 7.60
CA ILE A 25 -1.26 27.58 8.09
C ILE A 25 -1.35 28.87 7.27
N GLY A 26 -1.67 29.99 7.94
CA GLY A 26 -2.20 31.22 7.35
C GLY A 26 -1.21 32.02 6.50
N VAL A 27 -0.53 31.35 5.58
CA VAL A 27 0.38 31.94 4.62
C VAL A 27 -0.30 31.95 3.26
N ASN A 28 -0.80 33.13 2.88
CA ASN A 28 -1.09 33.46 1.49
C ASN A 28 0.23 33.37 0.70
N GLN A 29 0.58 32.18 0.24
CA GLN A 29 1.77 31.94 -0.58
C GLN A 29 1.35 31.74 -2.03
N GLU A 30 2.03 32.44 -2.92
CA GLU A 30 1.79 32.33 -4.35
C GLU A 30 2.52 31.09 -4.88
N ALA A 31 1.87 30.37 -5.79
CA ALA A 31 2.52 29.31 -6.54
C ALA A 31 3.74 29.86 -7.29
N LEU A 32 4.85 29.13 -7.26
CA LEU A 32 6.02 29.44 -8.07
C LEU A 32 5.67 29.14 -9.53
N ASN A 33 5.44 30.17 -10.32
CA ASN A 33 5.06 30.06 -11.73
C ASN A 33 6.09 30.82 -12.59
N GLN A 34 7.01 30.07 -13.19
CA GLN A 34 8.13 30.61 -13.96
C GLN A 34 7.85 30.41 -15.45
N SER A 35 7.51 31.51 -16.12
CA SER A 35 7.22 31.54 -17.55
C SER A 35 8.45 31.85 -18.40
N SER A 36 8.38 31.56 -19.70
CA SER A 36 9.44 31.88 -20.68
C SER A 36 10.80 31.22 -20.37
N ILE A 37 10.78 30.07 -19.71
CA ILE A 37 11.98 29.29 -19.39
C ILE A 37 12.46 28.54 -20.63
N THR A 38 13.79 28.46 -20.76
CA THR A 38 14.43 27.53 -21.69
C THR A 38 14.68 26.21 -20.98
N VAL A 39 14.21 25.12 -21.59
CA VAL A 39 14.55 23.76 -21.16
C VAL A 39 15.57 23.20 -22.14
N THR A 40 16.67 22.66 -21.63
CA THR A 40 17.78 22.09 -22.41
C THR A 40 18.04 20.64 -22.03
N VAL A 41 18.55 19.87 -22.99
CA VAL A 41 19.00 18.50 -22.74
C VAL A 41 20.37 18.49 -22.08
N ASP A 42 20.48 17.79 -20.95
CA ASP A 42 21.74 17.39 -20.33
C ASP A 42 21.96 15.89 -20.58
N SER A 43 22.92 15.57 -21.45
CA SER A 43 23.23 14.19 -21.83
C SER A 43 23.87 13.37 -20.70
N SER A 44 24.32 14.01 -19.61
CA SER A 44 24.80 13.31 -18.42
C SER A 44 23.66 12.76 -17.55
N MET A 45 22.43 13.25 -17.74
CA MET A 45 21.27 12.78 -16.98
C MET A 45 20.72 11.48 -17.57
N THR A 46 20.75 10.42 -16.77
CA THR A 46 20.21 9.10 -17.15
C THR A 46 18.77 8.89 -16.69
N SER A 47 18.31 9.63 -15.66
CA SER A 47 16.93 9.55 -15.18
C SER A 47 15.95 10.13 -16.19
N LYS A 48 14.84 9.42 -16.42
CA LYS A 48 13.79 9.78 -17.39
C LYS A 48 12.74 10.76 -16.84
N GLU A 49 12.76 10.97 -15.52
CA GLU A 49 11.69 11.69 -14.80
C GLU A 49 12.22 12.87 -13.99
N ARG A 50 13.55 13.03 -13.92
CA ARG A 50 14.18 14.06 -13.12
C ARG A 50 14.62 15.26 -13.94
N CYS A 51 14.59 16.42 -13.30
CA CYS A 51 15.04 17.69 -13.83
C CYS A 51 15.97 18.40 -12.85
N ARG A 52 16.81 19.28 -13.37
CA ARG A 52 17.63 20.21 -12.59
C ARG A 52 17.16 21.62 -12.87
N VAL A 53 17.00 22.43 -11.83
CA VAL A 53 16.50 23.81 -11.93
C VAL A 53 17.63 24.80 -11.68
N PRO A 54 17.55 26.04 -12.20
CA PRO A 54 18.53 27.08 -11.93
C PRO A 54 18.78 27.29 -10.43
N SER A 55 20.01 27.65 -10.05
CA SER A 55 20.36 27.90 -8.64
C SER A 55 19.52 29.01 -7.99
N SER A 56 19.04 29.97 -8.77
CA SER A 56 18.11 31.01 -8.32
C SER A 56 16.74 30.46 -7.92
N MET A 57 16.36 29.30 -8.45
CA MET A 57 15.08 28.61 -8.21
C MET A 57 15.23 27.38 -7.32
N PHE A 58 16.44 27.04 -6.87
CA PHE A 58 16.70 25.84 -6.07
C PHE A 58 17.04 26.20 -4.63
N ASP A 59 16.37 25.55 -3.67
CA ASP A 59 16.78 25.63 -2.28
C ASP A 59 17.81 24.53 -1.94
N SER A 60 19.07 24.95 -1.80
CA SER A 60 20.17 24.06 -1.44
C SER A 60 20.20 23.65 0.03
N LEU A 61 19.49 24.35 0.92
CA LEU A 61 19.60 24.14 2.36
C LEU A 61 18.84 22.90 2.85
N HIS A 62 17.82 22.46 2.12
CA HIS A 62 16.94 21.36 2.53
C HIS A 62 17.04 20.12 1.64
N ALA A 63 18.12 19.99 0.86
CA ALA A 63 18.24 18.94 -0.14
C ALA A 63 18.23 17.49 0.42
N ASN A 64 18.44 17.27 1.73
CA ASN A 64 18.67 15.93 2.30
C ASN A 64 17.88 15.61 3.58
N THR A 65 16.94 16.45 4.03
CA THR A 65 16.21 16.21 5.29
C THR A 65 14.71 16.08 5.06
N TYR A 66 14.15 14.92 5.40
CA TYR A 66 12.70 14.65 5.47
C TYR A 66 11.98 15.43 6.58
N GLN A 67 12.74 16.10 7.45
CA GLN A 67 12.21 16.95 8.52
C GLN A 67 11.63 18.24 7.93
N PRO A 68 10.59 18.83 8.56
CA PRO A 68 10.03 20.11 8.13
C PRO A 68 10.64 21.30 8.93
N PRO A 69 11.76 21.92 8.50
CA PRO A 69 12.08 23.28 8.93
C PRO A 69 11.82 24.29 7.81
N SER A 70 11.76 25.57 8.21
CA SER A 70 11.40 26.78 7.44
C SER A 70 11.50 26.64 5.91
N TYR A 71 10.34 26.41 5.30
CA TYR A 71 10.20 26.18 3.86
C TYR A 71 10.33 27.50 3.09
N ASP A 72 11.31 27.58 2.18
CA ASP A 72 11.39 28.69 1.23
C ASP A 72 10.43 28.42 0.07
N THR A 73 9.19 28.88 0.20
CA THR A 73 8.17 28.72 -0.87
C THR A 73 8.51 29.43 -2.16
N THR A 74 9.54 30.28 -2.18
CA THR A 74 9.96 30.97 -3.40
C THR A 74 10.88 30.12 -4.28
N LYS A 75 11.23 28.91 -3.82
CA LYS A 75 12.13 28.00 -4.51
C LYS A 75 11.56 26.59 -4.59
N PHE A 76 12.09 25.83 -5.54
CA PHE A 76 11.87 24.40 -5.65
C PHE A 76 12.88 23.65 -4.78
N HIS A 77 12.42 22.53 -4.20
CA HIS A 77 13.25 21.65 -3.39
C HIS A 77 13.51 20.34 -4.12
N ARG A 78 14.59 19.66 -3.74
CA ARG A 78 14.84 18.29 -4.22
C ARG A 78 13.67 17.38 -3.84
N GLY A 79 13.26 16.53 -4.77
CA GLY A 79 12.17 15.57 -4.61
C GLY A 79 10.78 16.14 -4.92
N GLU A 80 10.64 17.45 -5.12
CA GLU A 80 9.36 18.04 -5.54
C GLU A 80 9.09 17.81 -7.02
N GLN A 81 7.82 17.61 -7.35
CA GLN A 81 7.34 17.54 -8.72
C GLN A 81 7.04 18.93 -9.26
N LEU A 82 7.36 19.14 -10.53
CA LEU A 82 7.04 20.34 -11.30
C LEU A 82 6.09 20.02 -12.44
N LEU A 83 5.13 20.90 -12.68
CA LEU A 83 4.35 20.94 -13.91
C LEU A 83 5.21 21.56 -15.03
N ILE A 84 5.26 20.92 -16.20
CA ILE A 84 5.84 21.45 -17.43
C ILE A 84 4.70 21.80 -18.38
N LYS A 85 4.54 23.09 -18.72
CA LYS A 85 3.49 23.59 -19.62
C LYS A 85 4.08 24.25 -20.87
N ARG A 86 3.40 24.11 -22.00
CA ARG A 86 3.64 24.87 -23.24
C ARG A 86 2.37 25.65 -23.58
N GLY A 87 2.39 26.97 -23.39
CA GLY A 87 1.17 27.75 -23.34
C GLY A 87 0.27 27.26 -22.20
N THR A 88 -0.99 26.95 -22.50
CA THR A 88 -1.97 26.42 -21.54
C THR A 88 -1.94 24.89 -21.43
N THR A 89 -1.17 24.21 -22.26
CA THR A 89 -1.17 22.74 -22.33
C THR A 89 -0.19 22.16 -21.32
N LEU A 90 -0.67 21.26 -20.46
CA LEU A 90 0.19 20.45 -19.60
C LEU A 90 0.91 19.40 -20.47
N ARG A 91 2.24 19.40 -20.44
CA ARG A 91 3.08 18.56 -21.30
C ARG A 91 3.78 17.43 -20.58
N GLY A 92 4.10 17.63 -19.31
CA GLY A 92 4.65 16.57 -18.48
C GLY A 92 4.91 17.02 -17.05
N LEU A 93 5.46 16.10 -16.28
CA LEU A 93 5.96 16.34 -14.93
C LEU A 93 7.47 16.07 -14.86
N CYS A 94 8.16 16.67 -13.90
CA CYS A 94 9.51 16.25 -13.54
C CYS A 94 9.77 16.37 -12.04
N THR A 95 10.59 15.49 -11.50
CA THR A 95 11.07 15.55 -10.11
C THR A 95 12.39 16.32 -10.05
N VAL A 96 12.46 17.33 -9.18
CA VAL A 96 13.68 18.13 -9.01
C VAL A 96 14.77 17.30 -8.34
N ASP A 97 15.91 17.14 -8.99
CA ASP A 97 17.04 16.35 -8.47
C ASP A 97 18.22 17.23 -8.05
N GLY A 98 18.25 18.50 -8.48
CA GLY A 98 19.27 19.45 -8.04
C GLY A 98 19.36 20.69 -8.90
N VAL A 99 20.56 21.27 -8.88
CA VAL A 99 20.90 22.54 -9.54
C VAL A 99 21.37 22.29 -10.97
N ALA A 100 20.85 23.05 -11.92
CA ALA A 100 21.30 23.04 -13.31
C ALA A 100 22.69 23.67 -13.44
N SER A 101 23.48 23.24 -14.42
CA SER A 101 24.78 23.88 -14.70
C SER A 101 24.64 25.27 -15.33
N SER A 102 23.48 25.56 -15.92
CA SER A 102 23.07 26.87 -16.40
C SER A 102 22.41 27.69 -15.27
N THR A 103 22.60 29.00 -15.29
CA THR A 103 22.00 29.93 -14.31
C THR A 103 20.57 30.35 -14.67
N SER A 104 20.09 30.04 -15.87
CA SER A 104 18.76 30.44 -16.36
C SER A 104 17.90 29.29 -16.87
N ASP A 105 18.50 28.14 -17.17
CA ASP A 105 17.82 27.06 -17.88
C ASP A 105 17.52 25.87 -16.98
N ILE A 106 16.43 25.19 -17.29
CA ILE A 106 16.14 23.87 -16.72
C ILE A 106 16.81 22.82 -17.57
N GLN A 107 17.42 21.84 -16.91
CA GLN A 107 18.10 20.73 -17.56
C GLN A 107 17.35 19.43 -17.31
N VAL A 108 17.19 18.64 -18.36
CA VAL A 108 16.46 17.39 -18.34
C VAL A 108 17.20 16.34 -19.18
N SER A 109 16.92 15.05 -18.99
CA SER A 109 17.46 14.03 -19.90
C SER A 109 16.83 14.13 -21.29
N GLN A 110 17.50 13.55 -22.29
CA GLN A 110 16.98 13.49 -23.66
C GLN A 110 15.59 12.82 -23.71
N THR A 111 15.40 11.74 -22.95
CA THR A 111 14.13 11.01 -22.90
C THR A 111 13.01 11.89 -22.33
N LEU A 112 13.28 12.60 -21.23
CA LEU A 112 12.31 13.52 -20.64
C LEU A 112 11.97 14.62 -21.64
N PHE A 113 12.98 15.26 -22.25
CA PHE A 113 12.78 16.33 -23.21
C PHE A 113 11.85 15.91 -24.36
N THR A 114 12.17 14.78 -25.01
CA THR A 114 11.40 14.26 -26.14
C THR A 114 9.94 13.97 -25.76
N ASN A 115 9.72 13.35 -24.60
CA ASN A 115 8.39 12.93 -24.20
C ASN A 115 7.55 14.05 -23.59
N ARG A 116 8.18 14.97 -22.84
CA ARG A 116 7.50 15.87 -21.89
C ARG A 116 7.62 17.35 -22.24
N VAL A 117 8.49 17.73 -23.18
CA VAL A 117 8.81 19.14 -23.45
C VAL A 117 8.67 19.49 -24.93
N ALA A 118 9.28 18.68 -25.80
CA ALA A 118 9.51 19.00 -27.20
C ALA A 118 8.23 19.16 -28.03
N LEU A 119 8.23 20.16 -28.92
CA LEU A 119 7.36 20.24 -30.08
C LEU A 119 8.07 19.70 -31.32
N ALA A 120 7.29 19.46 -32.38
CA ALA A 120 7.82 19.00 -33.65
C ALA A 120 8.96 19.93 -34.13
N GLY A 121 10.14 19.35 -34.38
CA GLY A 121 11.35 20.07 -34.81
C GLY A 121 12.29 20.47 -33.67
N GLU A 122 11.89 20.38 -32.40
CA GLU A 122 12.76 20.63 -31.25
C GLU A 122 13.49 19.33 -30.86
N THR A 123 14.81 19.40 -30.68
CA THR A 123 15.64 18.20 -30.41
C THR A 123 16.43 18.27 -29.12
N THR A 124 17.03 19.43 -28.81
CA THR A 124 17.91 19.62 -27.64
C THR A 124 17.55 20.81 -26.76
N SER A 125 16.66 21.69 -27.24
CA SER A 125 16.20 22.84 -26.46
C SER A 125 14.80 23.27 -26.88
N ALA A 126 14.06 23.81 -25.92
CA ALA A 126 12.74 24.40 -26.12
C ALA A 126 12.64 25.71 -25.32
N THR A 127 12.06 26.75 -25.92
CA THR A 127 11.82 28.04 -25.27
C THR A 127 10.32 28.25 -25.05
N GLY A 128 9.96 29.27 -24.26
CA GLY A 128 8.56 29.55 -23.95
C GLY A 128 7.92 28.46 -23.10
N VAL A 129 8.73 27.73 -22.31
CA VAL A 129 8.24 26.74 -21.36
C VAL A 129 7.81 27.45 -20.09
N THR A 130 6.70 27.02 -19.51
CA THR A 130 6.32 27.41 -18.15
C THR A 130 6.57 26.23 -17.24
N VAL A 131 7.31 26.45 -16.15
CA VAL A 131 7.40 25.48 -15.06
C VAL A 131 6.74 26.03 -13.82
N SER A 132 6.06 25.17 -13.09
CA SER A 132 5.35 25.59 -11.89
C SER A 132 5.12 24.45 -10.90
N ASN A 133 4.94 24.79 -9.63
CA ASN A 133 4.42 23.89 -8.60
C ASN A 133 2.94 24.19 -8.32
N GLU A 134 2.15 24.45 -9.37
CA GLU A 134 0.92 25.22 -9.21
C GLU A 134 -0.33 24.43 -8.81
N TYR A 135 -0.77 24.73 -7.60
CA TYR A 135 -2.15 24.72 -7.12
C TYR A 135 -2.30 25.93 -6.18
N ALA A 136 -3.36 26.73 -6.34
CA ALA A 136 -3.73 27.84 -5.46
C ALA A 136 -5.24 28.12 -5.63
N SER A 137 -6.00 28.53 -4.60
CA SER A 137 -5.80 29.73 -3.77
C SER A 137 -6.00 29.48 -2.27
N GLY A 138 -5.06 29.98 -1.46
CA GLY A 138 -5.09 29.96 0.01
C GLY A 138 -4.25 28.87 0.69
N VAL A 139 -3.43 28.13 -0.06
CA VAL A 139 -2.66 26.97 0.43
C VAL A 139 -1.19 27.02 -0.04
N VAL A 140 -0.34 26.21 0.61
CA VAL A 140 1.07 26.00 0.25
C VAL A 140 1.16 25.51 -1.20
N PRO A 141 2.09 26.04 -2.03
CA PRO A 141 2.25 25.62 -3.41
C PRO A 141 2.47 24.10 -3.58
N ALA A 142 1.64 23.45 -4.38
CA ALA A 142 1.75 22.02 -4.72
C ALA A 142 1.19 21.74 -6.12
N ILE A 143 1.55 20.64 -6.78
CA ILE A 143 1.06 20.40 -8.15
C ILE A 143 -0.37 19.88 -8.21
N ALA A 144 -0.83 19.19 -7.15
CA ALA A 144 -2.10 18.49 -7.15
C ALA A 144 -3.21 19.33 -6.52
N GLU A 145 -4.28 19.55 -7.27
CA GLU A 145 -5.53 20.14 -6.77
C GLU A 145 -6.35 19.09 -6.00
N PRO A 146 -6.66 19.32 -4.72
CA PRO A 146 -7.58 18.45 -4.00
C PRO A 146 -8.95 18.36 -4.68
N ALA A 147 -9.48 17.15 -4.72
CA ALA A 147 -10.82 16.85 -5.19
C ALA A 147 -11.64 16.26 -4.05
N THR A 148 -12.94 16.57 -4.04
CA THR A 148 -13.87 16.10 -3.01
C THR A 148 -14.51 14.76 -3.33
N THR A 149 -14.31 14.23 -4.54
CA THR A 149 -14.89 12.96 -4.99
C THR A 149 -13.94 12.22 -5.95
N LEU A 150 -14.02 10.89 -5.98
CA LEU A 150 -13.31 10.04 -6.95
C LEU A 150 -13.62 10.43 -8.40
N SER A 151 -14.90 10.67 -8.70
CA SER A 151 -15.34 11.12 -10.03
C SER A 151 -14.69 12.44 -10.47
N ALA A 152 -14.45 13.37 -9.54
CA ALA A 152 -13.81 14.65 -9.86
C ALA A 152 -12.30 14.50 -10.14
N VAL A 153 -11.63 13.51 -9.57
CA VAL A 153 -10.24 13.15 -9.93
C VAL A 153 -10.18 12.54 -11.32
N LYS A 154 -11.08 11.59 -11.60
CA LYS A 154 -11.14 10.87 -12.88
C LYS A 154 -11.54 11.77 -14.05
N ASN A 155 -12.57 12.60 -13.88
CA ASN A 155 -13.22 13.31 -14.98
C ASN A 155 -12.88 14.78 -15.08
N SER A 156 -12.20 15.38 -14.09
CA SER A 156 -11.95 16.83 -14.05
C SER A 156 -10.47 17.20 -13.91
N SER A 157 -9.56 16.34 -14.35
CA SER A 157 -8.11 16.56 -14.34
C SER A 157 -7.54 17.10 -15.66
N SER A 158 -8.37 17.55 -16.62
CA SER A 158 -7.89 18.06 -17.92
C SER A 158 -6.86 19.19 -17.75
N ASN A 159 -5.67 19.03 -18.34
CA ASN A 159 -4.52 19.94 -18.24
C ASN A 159 -4.05 20.27 -16.81
N LYS A 160 -4.33 19.41 -15.83
CA LYS A 160 -3.87 19.58 -14.44
C LYS A 160 -3.68 18.24 -13.74
N VAL A 161 -3.21 18.32 -12.49
CA VAL A 161 -3.11 17.18 -11.57
C VAL A 161 -4.17 17.38 -10.49
N ARG A 162 -4.89 16.32 -10.15
CA ARG A 162 -5.82 16.28 -9.01
C ARG A 162 -5.52 15.08 -8.16
N GLU A 163 -5.86 15.18 -6.88
CA GLU A 163 -5.83 14.06 -5.97
C GLU A 163 -7.09 14.00 -5.12
N PHE A 164 -7.45 12.80 -4.69
CA PHE A 164 -8.52 12.57 -3.73
C PHE A 164 -7.94 11.76 -2.58
N LEU A 165 -8.28 12.18 -1.37
CA LEU A 165 -8.07 11.42 -0.16
C LEU A 165 -9.40 11.28 0.57
N SER A 166 -9.73 10.05 0.95
CA SER A 166 -10.71 9.77 1.98
C SER A 166 -10.07 8.94 3.07
N ARG A 167 -10.20 9.42 4.31
CA ARG A 167 -9.67 8.77 5.50
C ARG A 167 -10.53 9.18 6.69
N ASP A 168 -11.42 8.30 7.11
CA ASP A 168 -12.17 8.45 8.35
C ASP A 168 -11.24 8.23 9.57
N ALA A 169 -11.62 8.72 10.75
CA ALA A 169 -10.87 8.48 11.99
C ALA A 169 -10.69 6.96 12.28
N ASN A 170 -11.63 6.13 11.82
CA ASN A 170 -11.57 4.68 11.98
C ASN A 170 -10.82 3.96 10.86
N THR A 171 -10.36 4.66 9.82
CA THR A 171 -9.62 4.04 8.72
C THR A 171 -8.34 3.39 9.23
N LYS A 172 -8.22 2.08 9.01
CA LYS A 172 -7.02 1.30 9.35
C LYS A 172 -6.17 0.94 8.14
N VAL A 173 -6.74 0.97 6.95
CA VAL A 173 -6.04 0.70 5.68
C VAL A 173 -6.32 1.80 4.68
N VAL A 174 -5.28 2.27 3.99
CA VAL A 174 -5.44 3.11 2.81
C VAL A 174 -5.04 2.33 1.56
N TYR A 175 -5.90 2.37 0.54
CA TYR A 175 -5.65 1.80 -0.78
C TYR A 175 -5.34 2.91 -1.77
N THR A 176 -4.34 2.72 -2.61
CA THR A 176 -3.78 3.79 -3.43
C THR A 176 -3.57 3.42 -4.89
N ALA A 177 -3.77 4.42 -5.75
CA ALA A 177 -3.49 4.35 -7.19
C ALA A 177 -2.81 5.67 -7.62
N PRO A 178 -1.47 5.73 -7.57
CA PRO A 178 -0.71 6.96 -7.82
C PRO A 178 -0.63 7.30 -9.31
N HIS A 179 -0.83 6.30 -10.17
CA HIS A 179 -0.54 6.38 -11.60
C HIS A 179 -1.85 6.24 -12.41
N PRO A 180 -2.54 7.34 -12.73
CA PRO A 180 -3.86 7.29 -13.38
C PRO A 180 -3.90 6.65 -14.77
N PHE A 181 -2.74 6.47 -15.41
CA PHE A 181 -2.57 5.87 -16.72
C PHE A 181 -2.23 4.37 -16.64
N GLU A 182 -2.08 3.82 -15.44
CA GLU A 182 -1.96 2.37 -15.23
C GLU A 182 -3.35 1.76 -15.18
N ASP A 183 -3.80 1.27 -16.35
CA ASP A 183 -5.17 0.80 -16.60
C ASP A 183 -5.81 0.08 -15.41
N TYR A 184 -6.99 0.54 -15.03
CA TYR A 184 -7.87 -0.05 -14.02
C TYR A 184 -7.36 -0.13 -12.56
N THR A 185 -6.14 0.32 -12.25
CA THR A 185 -5.67 0.40 -10.84
C THR A 185 -6.53 1.34 -10.01
N PHE A 186 -6.94 2.47 -10.60
CA PHE A 186 -7.92 3.39 -10.01
C PHE A 186 -9.25 2.68 -9.71
N ASP A 187 -9.75 1.86 -10.64
CA ASP A 187 -11.03 1.17 -10.49
C ASP A 187 -10.96 0.08 -9.39
N GLN A 188 -9.79 -0.52 -9.17
CA GLN A 188 -9.57 -1.43 -8.04
C GLN A 188 -9.68 -0.69 -6.70
N VAL A 189 -9.03 0.47 -6.56
CA VAL A 189 -9.12 1.30 -5.35
C VAL A 189 -10.54 1.83 -5.13
N GLU A 190 -11.18 2.34 -6.18
CA GLU A 190 -12.58 2.79 -6.13
C GLU A 190 -13.52 1.67 -5.70
N GLY A 191 -13.35 0.46 -6.23
CA GLY A 191 -14.13 -0.71 -5.84
C GLY A 191 -13.97 -1.09 -4.37
N ILE A 192 -12.75 -1.05 -3.84
CA ILE A 192 -12.47 -1.34 -2.41
C ILE A 192 -13.04 -0.24 -1.50
N TYR A 193 -12.83 1.01 -1.87
CA TYR A 193 -13.34 2.16 -1.12
C TYR A 193 -14.87 2.16 -1.05
N ASN A 194 -15.54 1.99 -2.19
CA ASN A 194 -17.00 1.98 -2.25
C ASN A 194 -17.64 0.78 -1.55
N HIS A 195 -16.89 -0.31 -1.35
CA HIS A 195 -17.36 -1.48 -0.59
C HIS A 195 -17.60 -1.12 0.88
N ASN A 196 -16.66 -0.41 1.51
CA ASN A 196 -16.78 0.01 2.92
C ASN A 196 -15.95 1.30 3.20
N PRO A 197 -16.52 2.50 2.94
CA PRO A 197 -15.76 3.75 2.98
C PRO A 197 -15.41 4.23 4.40
N THR A 198 -16.03 3.67 5.43
CA THR A 198 -15.68 3.94 6.83
C THR A 198 -14.45 3.17 7.28
N ARG A 199 -14.23 1.98 6.71
CA ARG A 199 -13.11 1.08 7.03
C ARG A 199 -11.91 1.34 6.12
N ASN A 200 -12.19 1.52 4.83
CA ASN A 200 -11.20 1.60 3.77
C ASN A 200 -10.96 3.06 3.39
N GLY A 201 -9.76 3.56 3.60
CA GLY A 201 -9.30 4.82 3.05
C GLY A 201 -8.89 4.66 1.60
N ALA A 202 -8.87 5.77 0.88
CA ALA A 202 -8.40 5.81 -0.50
C ALA A 202 -7.55 7.05 -0.74
N TRP A 203 -6.41 6.89 -1.43
CA TRP A 203 -5.70 8.00 -2.05
C TRP A 203 -5.44 7.71 -3.53
N VAL A 204 -5.96 8.56 -4.41
CA VAL A 204 -5.84 8.37 -5.86
C VAL A 204 -5.48 9.67 -6.55
N VAL A 205 -4.71 9.54 -7.62
CA VAL A 205 -4.27 10.68 -8.44
C VAL A 205 -4.96 10.64 -9.80
N GLY A 206 -5.27 11.81 -10.34
CA GLY A 206 -5.80 12.00 -11.68
C GLY A 206 -5.00 13.06 -12.42
N ILE A 207 -4.61 12.78 -13.66
CA ILE A 207 -3.75 13.67 -14.44
C ILE A 207 -4.28 13.72 -15.87
N ASN A 208 -4.53 14.93 -16.37
CA ASN A 208 -4.90 15.17 -17.75
C ASN A 208 -6.01 14.24 -18.28
N SER A 209 -7.11 14.14 -17.54
CA SER A 209 -8.25 13.26 -17.85
C SER A 209 -7.90 11.77 -17.88
N ASN A 210 -6.84 11.37 -17.19
CA ASN A 210 -6.34 9.99 -17.10
C ASN A 210 -6.08 9.37 -18.48
N ASP A 211 -5.56 10.17 -19.42
CA ASP A 211 -5.19 9.71 -20.75
C ASP A 211 -4.06 8.67 -20.68
N PHE A 212 -4.37 7.43 -21.03
CA PHE A 212 -3.45 6.27 -21.01
C PHE A 212 -2.24 6.44 -21.92
N SER A 213 -2.33 7.27 -22.97
CA SER A 213 -1.18 7.58 -23.84
C SER A 213 -0.13 8.48 -23.17
N ALA A 214 -0.38 8.88 -21.92
CA ALA A 214 0.38 9.88 -21.22
C ALA A 214 1.31 9.35 -20.12
N ASP A 215 1.46 8.03 -19.97
CA ASP A 215 2.45 7.40 -19.06
C ASP A 215 3.85 8.04 -19.22
N ALA A 216 4.38 8.03 -20.44
CA ALA A 216 5.69 8.63 -20.75
C ALA A 216 5.78 10.14 -20.41
N LYS A 217 4.64 10.83 -20.27
CA LYS A 217 4.55 12.27 -19.98
C LYS A 217 4.41 12.59 -18.51
N PHE A 218 3.63 11.79 -17.78
CA PHE A 218 3.16 12.14 -16.43
C PHE A 218 3.57 11.14 -15.36
N HIS A 219 4.14 9.98 -15.72
CA HIS A 219 4.64 9.04 -14.74
C HIS A 219 5.75 9.65 -13.87
N ILE A 220 5.62 9.43 -12.56
CA ILE A 220 6.58 9.76 -11.52
C ILE A 220 6.71 8.49 -10.71
N THR A 221 7.92 7.94 -10.63
CA THR A 221 8.16 6.73 -9.83
C THR A 221 7.71 6.92 -8.38
N SER A 222 7.17 5.86 -7.78
CA SER A 222 6.64 5.87 -6.41
C SER A 222 7.62 6.39 -5.35
N ALA A 223 8.94 6.23 -5.58
CA ALA A 223 9.99 6.74 -4.69
C ALA A 223 10.26 8.25 -4.81
N ASP A 224 9.80 8.87 -5.89
CA ASP A 224 9.93 10.30 -6.14
C ASP A 224 8.64 11.06 -5.76
N ILE A 225 7.50 10.38 -5.53
CA ILE A 225 6.24 11.02 -5.10
C ILE A 225 6.43 11.72 -3.75
N SER A 226 6.19 13.03 -3.73
CA SER A 226 6.38 13.87 -2.56
C SER A 226 5.07 14.40 -2.00
N TRP A 227 4.88 14.31 -0.68
CA TRP A 227 3.75 14.94 0.01
C TRP A 227 3.71 16.47 -0.18
N ARG A 228 4.83 17.09 -0.55
CA ARG A 228 4.89 18.53 -0.87
C ARG A 228 4.22 18.86 -2.21
N SER A 229 4.16 17.88 -3.09
CA SER A 229 3.54 17.97 -4.41
C SER A 229 2.10 17.45 -4.40
N PHE A 230 1.79 16.58 -3.45
CA PHE A 230 0.50 15.94 -3.19
C PHE A 230 0.07 16.23 -1.75
N PRO A 231 -0.47 17.43 -1.48
CA PRO A 231 -0.69 17.94 -0.13
C PRO A 231 -1.59 17.05 0.73
N LEU A 232 -2.53 16.29 0.14
CA LEU A 232 -3.35 15.36 0.92
C LEU A 232 -2.52 14.23 1.56
N LEU A 233 -1.31 13.96 1.07
CA LEU A 233 -0.41 12.98 1.70
C LEU A 233 0.27 13.50 2.98
N GLU A 234 0.31 14.82 3.22
CA GLU A 234 1.00 15.40 4.39
C GLU A 234 0.49 14.81 5.71
N GLY A 235 -0.82 14.57 5.82
CA GLY A 235 -1.43 13.99 7.02
C GLY A 235 -0.89 12.60 7.40
N PHE A 236 -0.38 11.82 6.44
CA PHE A 236 0.21 10.51 6.70
C PHE A 236 1.63 10.60 7.28
N VAL A 237 2.35 11.69 7.00
CA VAL A 237 3.69 11.90 7.57
C VAL A 237 3.62 12.02 9.09
N ALA A 238 2.61 12.73 9.60
CA ALA A 238 2.40 12.90 11.04
C ALA A 238 1.59 11.76 11.67
N ASN A 239 0.68 11.16 10.92
CA ASN A 239 -0.25 10.15 11.41
C ASN A 239 -0.39 9.02 10.37
N PRO A 240 0.56 8.08 10.28
CA PRO A 240 0.43 6.93 9.39
C PRO A 240 -0.77 6.05 9.79
N VAL A 241 -1.32 5.32 8.82
CA VAL A 241 -2.35 4.29 9.07
C VAL A 241 -1.71 2.96 9.45
N ASN A 242 -2.48 2.00 9.95
CA ASN A 242 -1.95 0.68 10.28
C ASN A 242 -1.36 -0.01 9.04
N TYR A 243 -2.05 0.12 7.89
CA TYR A 243 -1.65 -0.53 6.65
C TYR A 243 -1.87 0.37 5.44
N SER A 244 -1.03 0.20 4.42
CA SER A 244 -1.14 0.87 3.13
C SER A 244 -0.91 -0.10 1.99
N VAL A 245 -1.65 0.07 0.91
CA VAL A 245 -1.58 -0.78 -0.28
C VAL A 245 -1.61 0.09 -1.53
N SER A 246 -0.67 -0.11 -2.44
CA SER A 246 -0.65 0.57 -3.74
C SER A 246 -0.82 -0.42 -4.87
N PHE A 247 -1.80 -0.18 -5.75
CA PHE A 247 -1.99 -0.93 -6.98
C PHE A 247 -1.25 -0.28 -8.13
N HIS A 248 -0.54 -1.11 -8.90
CA HIS A 248 0.27 -0.70 -10.03
C HIS A 248 0.12 -1.64 -11.22
N ARG A 249 0.60 -1.16 -12.37
CA ARG A 249 0.79 -1.96 -13.60
C ARG A 249 2.26 -2.08 -13.94
N HIS A 250 2.68 -3.27 -14.39
CA HIS A 250 4.00 -3.47 -14.98
C HIS A 250 3.94 -4.18 -16.34
N ALA A 251 5.07 -4.14 -17.04
CA ALA A 251 5.32 -4.90 -18.27
C ALA A 251 6.41 -5.97 -18.10
N CYS A 252 6.75 -6.32 -16.86
CA CYS A 252 7.74 -7.36 -16.56
C CYS A 252 7.36 -8.73 -17.15
N PRO A 253 8.26 -9.37 -17.90
CA PRO A 253 8.02 -10.71 -18.42
C PRO A 253 8.12 -11.75 -17.29
N GLY A 254 7.32 -12.81 -17.39
CA GLY A 254 7.48 -14.01 -16.58
C GLY A 254 6.93 -13.91 -15.15
N VAL A 255 6.30 -12.80 -14.77
CA VAL A 255 5.45 -12.69 -13.57
C VAL A 255 4.19 -11.94 -13.97
N ASP A 256 3.03 -12.35 -13.47
CA ASP A 256 1.75 -11.69 -13.71
C ASP A 256 1.33 -10.78 -12.55
N ILE A 257 1.67 -11.15 -11.31
CA ILE A 257 1.51 -10.29 -10.14
C ILE A 257 2.75 -10.35 -9.27
N GLN A 258 3.32 -9.19 -8.93
CA GLN A 258 4.40 -9.07 -7.97
C GLN A 258 3.92 -8.32 -6.72
N VAL A 259 4.08 -8.95 -5.56
CA VAL A 259 3.78 -8.39 -4.24
C VAL A 259 5.06 -7.84 -3.62
N GLY A 260 5.15 -6.52 -3.58
CA GLY A 260 6.26 -5.75 -3.06
C GLY A 260 5.90 -4.92 -1.82
N GLY A 261 6.69 -3.86 -1.58
CA GLY A 261 6.59 -2.95 -0.44
C GLY A 261 7.62 -3.25 0.65
N SER A 262 7.73 -2.41 1.68
CA SER A 262 8.69 -2.58 2.78
C SER A 262 8.13 -3.33 3.99
N ILE A 263 6.84 -3.69 3.99
CA ILE A 263 6.27 -4.56 5.03
C ILE A 263 7.02 -5.91 5.06
N SER A 264 6.95 -6.62 6.19
CA SER A 264 7.69 -7.88 6.37
C SER A 264 7.48 -8.85 5.21
N SER A 265 8.56 -9.56 4.84
CA SER A 265 8.52 -10.55 3.76
C SER A 265 7.45 -11.63 3.99
N TYR A 266 7.24 -12.04 5.25
CA TYR A 266 6.18 -12.97 5.61
C TYR A 266 4.80 -12.41 5.27
N PHE A 267 4.54 -11.13 5.55
CA PHE A 267 3.27 -10.51 5.20
C PHE A 267 3.07 -10.47 3.68
N ARG A 268 4.10 -10.10 2.91
CA ARG A 268 4.04 -10.11 1.43
C ARG A 268 3.79 -11.52 0.88
N GLN A 269 4.44 -12.53 1.43
CA GLN A 269 4.18 -13.93 1.09
C GLN A 269 2.71 -14.30 1.33
N GLY A 270 2.15 -13.93 2.49
CA GLY A 270 0.74 -14.20 2.80
C GLY A 270 -0.22 -13.56 1.80
N VAL A 271 0.04 -12.30 1.41
CA VAL A 271 -0.75 -11.62 0.37
C VAL A 271 -0.66 -12.35 -0.97
N ALA A 272 0.53 -12.78 -1.40
CA ALA A 272 0.72 -13.53 -2.64
C ALA A 272 0.03 -14.90 -2.62
N GLU A 273 0.00 -15.55 -1.46
CA GLU A 273 -0.75 -16.79 -1.26
C GLU A 273 -2.26 -16.55 -1.44
N ILE A 274 -2.84 -15.48 -0.86
CA ILE A 274 -4.27 -15.14 -1.06
C ILE A 274 -4.58 -14.89 -2.54
N LEU A 275 -3.72 -14.13 -3.20
CA LEU A 275 -3.85 -13.86 -4.63
C LEU A 275 -3.84 -15.17 -5.43
N SER A 276 -2.94 -16.09 -5.11
CA SER A 276 -2.84 -17.40 -5.78
C SER A 276 -4.09 -18.23 -5.60
N GLU A 277 -4.70 -18.18 -4.43
CA GLU A 277 -5.96 -18.88 -4.15
C GLU A 277 -7.13 -18.29 -4.96
N TYR A 278 -7.33 -16.97 -4.93
CA TYR A 278 -8.43 -16.31 -5.65
C TYR A 278 -8.29 -16.47 -7.17
N LEU A 279 -7.05 -16.56 -7.66
CA LEU A 279 -6.70 -16.72 -9.06
C LEU A 279 -6.38 -18.18 -9.43
N GLN A 280 -6.76 -19.15 -8.59
CA GLN A 280 -6.52 -20.55 -8.87
C GLN A 280 -7.13 -20.96 -10.23
N GLY A 281 -6.35 -21.67 -11.03
CA GLY A 281 -6.75 -22.12 -12.37
C GLY A 281 -6.62 -21.08 -13.48
N GLU A 282 -6.22 -19.84 -13.17
CA GLU A 282 -6.04 -18.79 -14.19
C GLU A 282 -4.71 -18.91 -14.96
N GLY A 283 -3.78 -19.75 -14.48
CA GLY A 283 -2.46 -19.96 -15.07
C GLY A 283 -1.54 -18.75 -14.98
N LEU A 284 -1.73 -17.92 -13.94
CA LEU A 284 -0.96 -16.71 -13.68
C LEU A 284 0.23 -17.02 -12.78
N ASP A 285 1.36 -16.33 -13.02
CA ASP A 285 2.51 -16.41 -12.13
C ASP A 285 2.51 -15.29 -11.08
N ILE A 286 2.65 -15.65 -9.81
CA ILE A 286 2.53 -14.72 -8.68
C ILE A 286 3.79 -14.81 -7.83
N ALA A 287 4.48 -13.69 -7.67
CA ALA A 287 5.73 -13.60 -6.92
C ALA A 287 5.60 -12.59 -5.77
N TRP A 288 6.32 -12.82 -4.67
CA TRP A 288 6.41 -11.89 -3.53
C TRP A 288 7.87 -11.52 -3.18
N SER A 289 8.81 -12.04 -3.97
CA SER A 289 10.23 -11.75 -3.89
C SER A 289 10.75 -11.32 -5.25
N ASN A 290 11.89 -10.62 -5.28
CA ASN A 290 12.53 -10.15 -6.51
C ASN A 290 13.23 -11.30 -7.25
N THR A 291 12.49 -12.35 -7.60
CA THR A 291 12.99 -13.53 -8.33
C THR A 291 12.78 -13.42 -9.84
N SER A 292 11.98 -12.44 -10.29
CA SER A 292 11.58 -12.24 -11.68
C SER A 292 12.59 -11.49 -12.53
N GLY A 293 13.67 -10.99 -11.93
CA GLY A 293 14.62 -10.09 -12.60
C GLY A 293 14.07 -8.68 -12.84
N CYS A 294 12.88 -8.38 -12.29
CA CYS A 294 12.29 -7.07 -12.31
C CYS A 294 12.45 -6.35 -10.97
N ASP A 295 13.14 -5.22 -11.02
CA ASP A 295 13.38 -4.35 -9.86
C ASP A 295 12.14 -3.50 -9.52
N LEU A 296 11.02 -4.17 -9.25
CA LEU A 296 9.72 -3.59 -8.87
C LEU A 296 9.27 -4.09 -7.49
N ASP A 297 10.22 -4.42 -6.61
CA ASP A 297 9.91 -4.96 -5.29
C ASP A 297 9.30 -3.93 -4.33
N GLY A 298 9.32 -2.65 -4.69
CA GLY A 298 8.76 -1.54 -3.92
C GLY A 298 9.35 -1.37 -2.51
N SER A 299 10.48 -2.00 -2.19
CA SER A 299 11.01 -2.09 -0.82
C SER A 299 11.75 -0.84 -0.35
N ASN A 300 12.07 0.08 -1.27
CA ASN A 300 12.72 1.35 -0.99
C ASN A 300 11.90 2.15 0.05
N GLN A 301 12.54 2.58 1.13
CA GLN A 301 11.91 3.39 2.18
C GLN A 301 11.31 4.72 1.68
N PHE A 302 11.79 5.24 0.55
CA PHE A 302 11.26 6.45 -0.07
C PHE A 302 10.03 6.20 -0.94
N ASN A 303 9.71 4.95 -1.26
CA ASN A 303 8.47 4.60 -1.93
C ASN A 303 7.29 5.06 -1.09
N TYR A 304 6.39 5.86 -1.68
CA TYR A 304 5.35 6.55 -0.93
C TYR A 304 4.49 5.63 -0.08
N VAL A 305 4.12 4.47 -0.62
CA VAL A 305 3.29 3.50 0.08
C VAL A 305 3.91 3.08 1.43
N ASN A 306 5.25 3.09 1.54
CA ASN A 306 5.96 2.63 2.73
C ASN A 306 5.95 3.61 3.90
N TRP A 307 5.71 4.90 3.66
CA TRP A 307 5.54 5.87 4.76
C TRP A 307 4.08 6.17 5.09
N LEU A 308 3.12 5.70 4.27
CA LEU A 308 1.70 5.77 4.64
C LEU A 308 1.33 4.80 5.76
N GLY A 309 1.97 3.62 5.80
CA GLY A 309 1.72 2.56 6.77
C GLY A 309 2.76 2.55 7.89
N LEU A 310 2.33 2.26 9.13
CA LEU A 310 3.20 2.22 10.32
C LEU A 310 4.43 1.31 10.19
N ASN A 311 4.32 0.23 9.42
CA ASN A 311 5.36 -0.79 9.26
C ASN A 311 5.77 -1.02 7.80
N GLY A 312 5.64 0.02 6.97
CA GLY A 312 5.75 -0.14 5.53
C GLY A 312 4.42 -0.49 4.88
N GLY A 313 4.42 -0.43 3.56
CA GLY A 313 3.25 -0.72 2.74
C GLY A 313 3.39 -2.01 1.97
N VAL A 314 2.32 -2.36 1.28
CA VAL A 314 2.27 -3.41 0.26
C VAL A 314 2.15 -2.76 -1.11
N GLN A 315 2.96 -3.22 -2.05
CA GLN A 315 2.84 -2.84 -3.46
C GLN A 315 2.31 -4.03 -4.26
N ILE A 316 1.30 -3.82 -5.10
CA ILE A 316 0.70 -4.84 -5.96
C ILE A 316 0.94 -4.43 -7.41
N GLU A 317 1.98 -4.99 -7.99
CA GLU A 317 2.37 -4.82 -9.39
C GLU A 317 1.62 -5.87 -10.23
N GLN A 318 0.87 -5.46 -11.26
CA GLN A 318 0.07 -6.38 -12.09
C GLN A 318 0.38 -6.26 -13.59
N SER A 319 0.43 -7.40 -14.28
CA SER A 319 0.63 -7.44 -15.73
C SER A 319 -0.68 -7.12 -16.49
N PRO A 320 -0.59 -6.82 -17.80
CA PRO A 320 -1.78 -6.72 -18.65
C PRO A 320 -2.64 -7.98 -18.65
N ALA A 321 -2.07 -9.18 -18.44
CA ALA A 321 -2.83 -10.43 -18.42
C ALA A 321 -3.82 -10.52 -17.23
N VAL A 322 -3.56 -9.75 -16.18
CA VAL A 322 -4.45 -9.56 -15.03
C VAL A 322 -5.36 -8.36 -15.26
N LEU A 323 -4.78 -7.19 -15.55
CA LEU A 323 -5.53 -5.93 -15.61
C LEU A 323 -6.48 -5.82 -16.80
N ASP A 324 -6.15 -6.38 -17.96
CA ASP A 324 -7.00 -6.28 -19.15
C ASP A 324 -8.16 -7.31 -19.13
N ASN A 325 -8.17 -8.21 -18.15
CA ASN A 325 -9.24 -9.17 -17.90
C ASN A 325 -10.03 -8.76 -16.64
N THR A 326 -11.28 -8.36 -16.82
CA THR A 326 -12.14 -7.87 -15.73
C THR A 326 -12.29 -8.87 -14.58
N THR A 327 -12.53 -10.15 -14.87
CA THR A 327 -12.71 -11.17 -13.83
C THR A 327 -11.43 -11.37 -13.03
N ARG A 328 -10.26 -11.42 -13.68
CA ARG A 328 -8.97 -11.57 -12.99
C ARG A 328 -8.63 -10.36 -12.13
N ARG A 329 -8.84 -9.16 -12.68
CA ARG A 329 -8.63 -7.89 -11.97
C ARG A 329 -9.51 -7.76 -10.73
N GLU A 330 -10.78 -8.13 -10.82
CA GLU A 330 -11.72 -8.13 -9.69
C GLU A 330 -11.32 -9.15 -8.62
N LYS A 331 -10.95 -10.38 -9.04
CA LYS A 331 -10.40 -11.39 -8.13
C LYS A 331 -9.15 -10.90 -7.40
N ALA A 332 -8.21 -10.25 -8.10
CA ALA A 332 -6.99 -9.71 -7.50
C ALA A 332 -7.30 -8.59 -6.47
N ARG A 333 -8.22 -7.69 -6.82
CA ARG A 333 -8.72 -6.64 -5.91
C ARG A 333 -9.31 -7.25 -4.65
N ASP A 334 -10.23 -8.20 -4.80
CA ASP A 334 -10.96 -8.81 -3.69
C ASP A 334 -10.04 -9.67 -2.82
N ALA A 335 -9.08 -10.37 -3.41
CA ALA A 335 -8.03 -11.08 -2.70
C ALA A 335 -7.28 -10.14 -1.75
N VAL A 336 -6.76 -9.02 -2.28
CA VAL A 336 -6.00 -8.03 -1.50
C VAL A 336 -6.87 -7.39 -0.43
N ARG A 337 -8.10 -6.98 -0.74
CA ARG A 337 -9.05 -6.44 0.24
C ARG A 337 -9.27 -7.42 1.39
N SER A 338 -9.53 -8.68 1.06
CA SER A 338 -9.89 -9.71 2.03
C SER A 338 -8.80 -10.00 3.07
N VAL A 339 -7.51 -9.76 2.74
CA VAL A 339 -6.41 -9.85 3.72
C VAL A 339 -6.68 -8.91 4.89
N TYR A 340 -7.01 -7.67 4.57
CA TYR A 340 -7.22 -6.63 5.57
C TYR A 340 -8.60 -6.71 6.22
N ASP A 341 -9.60 -7.20 5.49
CA ASP A 341 -10.89 -7.51 6.11
C ASP A 341 -10.69 -8.47 7.29
N CYS A 342 -9.95 -9.57 7.10
CA CYS A 342 -9.66 -10.52 8.17
C CYS A 342 -8.74 -10.02 9.28
N LEU A 343 -7.91 -9.01 9.01
CA LEU A 343 -7.08 -8.41 10.05
C LEU A 343 -7.82 -7.43 10.95
N LEU A 344 -8.91 -6.84 10.47
CA LEU A 344 -9.63 -5.80 11.20
C LEU A 344 -10.96 -6.28 11.78
N ASP A 345 -11.51 -7.37 11.27
CA ASP A 345 -12.73 -7.94 11.84
C ASP A 345 -12.49 -8.52 13.24
N PRO A 346 -13.55 -8.56 14.07
CA PRO A 346 -13.48 -9.28 15.34
C PRO A 346 -13.18 -10.77 15.10
N ALA A 347 -12.60 -11.42 16.10
CA ALA A 347 -12.42 -12.86 16.05
C ALA A 347 -13.74 -13.61 16.26
N ASP A 348 -13.83 -14.81 15.69
CA ASP A 348 -14.95 -15.76 15.78
C ASP A 348 -14.93 -16.53 17.11
N ASP A 349 -14.58 -15.89 18.22
CA ASP A 349 -14.36 -16.55 19.52
C ASP A 349 -15.69 -16.97 20.21
N SER A 350 -16.76 -17.24 19.45
CA SER A 350 -18.08 -17.61 19.98
C SER A 350 -18.10 -18.99 20.63
N ASP A 351 -17.19 -19.89 20.23
CA ASP A 351 -17.09 -21.25 20.75
C ASP A 351 -15.84 -21.44 21.62
N VAL A 352 -16.07 -21.28 22.93
CA VAL A 352 -15.41 -21.98 24.05
C VAL A 352 -13.86 -21.97 24.06
N HIS A 353 -13.30 -21.08 24.88
CA HIS A 353 -11.98 -21.28 25.49
C HIS A 353 -12.05 -22.42 26.53
N ASP A 354 -11.96 -23.69 26.10
CA ASP A 354 -11.78 -24.78 27.06
C ASP A 354 -10.27 -24.93 27.30
N PRO A 355 -9.74 -24.60 28.49
CA PRO A 355 -8.39 -25.02 28.87
C PRO A 355 -8.41 -26.55 29.05
N ILE A 356 -8.35 -27.29 27.93
CA ILE A 356 -8.35 -28.77 27.88
C ILE A 356 -7.23 -29.36 28.77
N SER A 357 -6.20 -28.55 29.04
CA SER A 357 -5.28 -28.69 30.16
C SER A 357 -4.71 -27.30 30.47
N GLY A 358 -4.13 -27.06 31.66
CA GLY A 358 -3.58 -25.73 32.04
C GLY A 358 -2.40 -25.19 31.20
N TYR A 359 -2.23 -25.69 29.98
CA TYR A 359 -1.11 -25.50 29.05
C TYR A 359 -1.56 -25.36 27.58
N GLN A 360 -2.87 -25.27 27.29
CA GLN A 360 -3.36 -25.10 25.92
C GLN A 360 -4.56 -24.16 25.91
N THR A 361 -4.60 -23.27 24.92
CA THR A 361 -5.82 -22.55 24.53
C THR A 361 -6.16 -22.93 23.10
N VAL A 362 -7.45 -23.17 22.87
CA VAL A 362 -8.02 -23.58 21.59
C VAL A 362 -9.16 -22.64 21.28
N VAL A 363 -9.26 -22.23 20.02
CA VAL A 363 -10.41 -21.58 19.41
C VAL A 363 -10.76 -22.41 18.17
N TYR A 364 -12.03 -22.74 17.99
CA TYR A 364 -12.46 -23.56 16.87
C TYR A 364 -13.83 -23.13 16.37
N ALA A 365 -14.07 -23.38 15.09
CA ALA A 365 -15.40 -23.37 14.48
C ALA A 365 -15.73 -24.80 14.05
N THR A 366 -16.88 -25.33 14.50
CA THR A 366 -17.27 -26.71 14.17
C THR A 366 -17.81 -26.86 12.76
N ASP A 367 -18.38 -25.79 12.20
CA ASP A 367 -18.99 -25.74 10.88
C ASP A 367 -18.26 -24.75 9.97
N GLY A 368 -18.56 -24.80 8.66
CA GLY A 368 -17.99 -23.87 7.66
C GLY A 368 -18.64 -22.48 7.66
N ASP A 369 -19.51 -22.19 8.62
CA ASP A 369 -20.17 -20.90 8.82
C ASP A 369 -19.20 -19.95 9.56
N TYR A 370 -18.16 -19.50 8.87
CA TYR A 370 -17.24 -18.50 9.41
C TYR A 370 -17.89 -17.12 9.45
N ALA A 371 -17.49 -16.29 10.43
CA ALA A 371 -17.87 -14.89 10.55
C ALA A 371 -19.38 -14.65 10.38
N THR A 372 -20.16 -14.87 11.45
CA THR A 372 -21.57 -14.44 11.48
C THR A 372 -21.71 -12.91 11.39
N ASP A 373 -20.64 -12.17 11.70
CA ASP A 373 -20.53 -10.72 11.66
C ASP A 373 -19.18 -10.30 11.03
N GLY A 374 -19.17 -9.51 9.95
CA GLY A 374 -17.93 -8.96 9.37
C GLY A 374 -17.87 -8.96 7.84
N GLU A 375 -16.71 -8.59 7.31
CA GLU A 375 -16.35 -8.58 5.87
C GLU A 375 -15.40 -9.73 5.49
N CYS A 376 -14.73 -10.33 6.47
CA CYS A 376 -13.78 -11.41 6.32
C CYS A 376 -14.52 -12.72 5.97
N PRO A 377 -14.20 -13.35 4.83
CA PRO A 377 -14.87 -14.59 4.43
C PRO A 377 -14.22 -15.83 5.06
N ARG A 378 -13.62 -15.74 6.26
CA ARG A 378 -12.71 -16.75 6.81
C ARG A 378 -12.84 -16.84 8.32
N PHE A 379 -12.42 -17.97 8.88
CA PHE A 379 -12.31 -18.13 10.33
C PHE A 379 -11.21 -17.22 10.88
N ILE A 380 -11.53 -16.48 11.95
CA ILE A 380 -10.58 -15.69 12.72
C ILE A 380 -10.57 -16.21 14.16
N GLY A 381 -9.42 -16.62 14.67
CA GLY A 381 -9.27 -16.98 16.08
C GLY A 381 -8.20 -16.16 16.77
N ASP A 382 -8.51 -15.57 17.92
CA ASP A 382 -7.54 -14.82 18.72
C ASP A 382 -7.17 -15.61 20.00
N ILE A 383 -5.87 -15.73 20.27
CA ILE A 383 -5.34 -16.39 21.48
C ILE A 383 -4.37 -15.44 22.18
N GLU A 384 -4.73 -15.03 23.40
CA GLU A 384 -3.81 -14.35 24.32
C GLU A 384 -2.91 -15.39 25.00
N VAL A 385 -1.60 -15.28 24.78
CA VAL A 385 -0.62 -16.17 25.39
C VAL A 385 -0.12 -15.56 26.70
N PRO A 386 -0.31 -16.21 27.86
CA PRO A 386 0.15 -15.68 29.14
C PRO A 386 1.66 -15.43 29.20
N SER A 387 2.09 -14.52 30.07
CA SER A 387 3.51 -14.15 30.27
C SER A 387 4.33 -15.19 31.06
N THR A 388 3.95 -16.47 31.06
CA THR A 388 4.56 -17.52 31.89
C THR A 388 6.03 -17.81 31.51
N PRO A 389 6.87 -18.32 32.45
CA PRO A 389 8.31 -18.44 32.26
C PRO A 389 8.74 -19.22 31.01
N LEU A 390 9.75 -18.68 30.33
CA LEU A 390 10.22 -18.94 28.95
C LEU A 390 10.85 -20.34 28.68
N ASN A 391 10.65 -21.35 29.52
CA ASN A 391 11.41 -22.61 29.41
C ASN A 391 10.67 -23.77 28.72
N ARG A 392 9.50 -23.54 28.12
CA ARG A 392 8.76 -24.57 27.38
C ARG A 392 8.65 -24.20 25.90
N ARG A 393 8.75 -25.23 25.05
CA ARG A 393 8.45 -25.09 23.62
C ARG A 393 6.98 -24.77 23.49
N LYS A 394 6.70 -23.69 22.77
CA LYS A 394 5.34 -23.34 22.39
C LYS A 394 5.07 -23.89 21.00
N GLU A 395 3.97 -24.60 20.84
CA GLU A 395 3.58 -25.21 19.58
C GLU A 395 2.27 -24.59 19.12
N VAL A 396 2.24 -24.19 17.85
CA VAL A 396 1.00 -23.79 17.19
C VAL A 396 0.40 -24.99 16.49
N ILE A 397 -0.84 -25.28 16.85
CA ILE A 397 -1.64 -26.34 16.28
C ILE A 397 -2.74 -25.65 15.46
N THR A 398 -2.77 -25.92 14.17
CA THR A 398 -3.79 -25.42 13.26
C THR A 398 -4.26 -26.56 12.38
N ALA A 399 -5.57 -26.77 12.30
CA ALA A 399 -6.14 -27.91 11.59
C ALA A 399 -7.52 -27.57 11.00
N VAL A 400 -7.99 -28.45 10.10
CA VAL A 400 -9.39 -28.54 9.71
C VAL A 400 -10.11 -29.36 10.78
N TRP A 401 -11.29 -28.93 11.22
CA TRP A 401 -12.05 -29.58 12.31
C TRP A 401 -12.33 -31.06 12.02
N SER A 402 -12.70 -31.38 10.78
CA SER A 402 -12.81 -32.76 10.30
C SER A 402 -11.55 -33.16 9.55
N CYS A 403 -10.88 -34.23 9.99
CA CYS A 403 -9.72 -34.78 9.29
C CYS A 403 -10.20 -35.70 8.16
N GLU A 404 -10.60 -35.12 7.01
CA GLU A 404 -10.91 -35.85 5.79
C GLU A 404 -9.76 -35.72 4.78
N VAL A 405 -9.46 -36.79 4.07
CA VAL A 405 -8.34 -36.84 3.13
C VAL A 405 -8.59 -35.89 1.97
N GLY A 406 -7.61 -35.05 1.66
CA GLY A 406 -7.72 -34.03 0.63
C GLY A 406 -8.42 -32.76 1.09
N ASP A 407 -8.85 -32.68 2.35
CA ASP A 407 -9.15 -31.39 2.97
C ASP A 407 -7.86 -30.60 3.12
N THR A 408 -8.00 -29.29 3.01
CA THR A 408 -6.86 -28.38 2.99
C THR A 408 -7.16 -27.15 3.83
N ALA A 409 -6.13 -26.57 4.44
CA ALA A 409 -6.26 -25.31 5.15
C ALA A 409 -5.12 -24.37 4.80
N HIS A 410 -5.44 -23.13 4.45
CA HIS A 410 -4.44 -22.07 4.46
C HIS A 410 -4.55 -21.30 5.78
N VAL A 411 -3.43 -21.15 6.46
CA VAL A 411 -3.35 -20.46 7.76
C VAL A 411 -2.43 -19.26 7.63
N ASP A 412 -2.88 -18.11 8.12
CA ASP A 412 -2.02 -16.94 8.36
C ASP A 412 -2.01 -16.62 9.85
N ILE A 413 -0.82 -16.59 10.45
CA ILE A 413 -0.65 -16.33 11.88
C ILE A 413 -0.01 -14.97 12.07
N TYR A 414 -0.69 -14.11 12.81
CA TYR A 414 -0.27 -12.76 13.10
C TYR A 414 -0.03 -12.57 14.60
N LEU A 415 0.97 -11.76 14.93
CA LEU A 415 1.19 -11.24 16.27
C LEU A 415 0.58 -9.83 16.33
N ILE A 416 -0.29 -9.61 17.32
CA ILE A 416 -0.93 -8.33 17.61
C ILE A 416 -0.27 -7.73 18.86
N PRO A 417 0.73 -6.85 18.70
CA PRO A 417 1.30 -6.08 19.80
C PRO A 417 0.28 -5.11 20.41
N SER A 418 0.60 -4.58 21.59
CA SER A 418 -0.19 -3.56 22.30
C SER A 418 -0.43 -2.27 21.49
N TYR A 419 0.36 -2.02 20.45
CA TYR A 419 0.21 -0.86 19.57
C TYR A 419 -0.87 -1.03 18.49
N GLY A 420 -1.55 -2.20 18.42
CA GLY A 420 -2.84 -2.33 17.75
C GLY A 420 -2.82 -2.58 16.23
N TYR A 421 -1.68 -2.96 15.65
CA TYR A 421 -1.62 -3.50 14.29
C TYR A 421 -1.01 -4.90 14.31
N ALA A 422 -1.49 -5.79 13.45
CA ALA A 422 -1.03 -7.16 13.34
C ALA A 422 0.13 -7.30 12.33
N PHE A 423 1.10 -8.16 12.61
CA PHE A 423 2.16 -8.55 11.67
C PHE A 423 2.25 -10.06 11.53
N ARG A 424 2.41 -10.54 10.30
CA ARG A 424 2.46 -11.99 10.01
C ARG A 424 3.77 -12.57 10.54
N VAL A 425 3.67 -13.60 11.37
CA VAL A 425 4.79 -14.30 11.99
C VAL A 425 4.95 -15.73 11.51
N GLY A 426 3.96 -16.28 10.84
CA GLY A 426 4.01 -17.63 10.27
C GLY A 426 2.74 -18.03 9.56
N GLY A 427 2.64 -19.31 9.23
CA GLY A 427 1.53 -19.89 8.47
C GLY A 427 1.95 -20.40 7.10
N GLY A 428 0.96 -20.71 6.28
CA GLY A 428 1.09 -21.34 4.97
C GLY A 428 0.02 -22.41 4.75
N MET A 429 0.29 -23.32 3.82
CA MET A 429 -0.64 -24.38 3.45
C MET A 429 -0.50 -25.63 4.34
N ILE A 430 -1.64 -26.22 4.68
CA ILE A 430 -1.78 -27.50 5.38
C ILE A 430 -2.64 -28.41 4.51
N GLU A 431 -2.21 -29.66 4.34
CA GLU A 431 -2.93 -30.70 3.63
C GLU A 431 -3.19 -31.89 4.55
N HIS A 432 -4.39 -32.44 4.50
CA HIS A 432 -4.74 -33.66 5.24
C HIS A 432 -4.48 -34.89 4.37
N VAL A 433 -3.58 -35.76 4.85
CA VAL A 433 -3.16 -36.96 4.13
C VAL A 433 -3.43 -38.21 4.96
N LEU A 434 -3.55 -39.36 4.27
CA LEU A 434 -3.57 -40.66 4.93
C LEU A 434 -2.16 -41.02 5.39
N THR A 435 -2.01 -41.27 6.69
CA THR A 435 -0.83 -41.94 7.23
C THR A 435 -0.85 -43.43 6.91
N SER A 436 0.29 -44.10 7.12
CA SER A 436 0.41 -45.56 6.95
C SER A 436 -0.58 -46.36 7.78
N ASP A 437 -1.09 -45.77 8.87
CA ASP A 437 -2.00 -46.41 9.83
C ASP A 437 -3.47 -46.09 9.51
N MET A 438 -3.76 -45.51 8.34
CA MET A 438 -5.07 -45.02 7.92
C MET A 438 -5.66 -43.93 8.83
N ASN A 439 -4.85 -43.32 9.69
CA ASN A 439 -5.23 -42.11 10.40
C ASN A 439 -5.01 -40.91 9.49
N CYS A 440 -5.96 -39.99 9.48
CA CYS A 440 -5.77 -38.72 8.83
C CYS A 440 -4.84 -37.85 9.70
N ASP A 441 -3.82 -37.26 9.08
CA ASP A 441 -2.85 -36.38 9.73
C ASP A 441 -2.72 -35.08 8.92
N SER A 442 -2.49 -33.98 9.63
CA SER A 442 -2.31 -32.66 9.06
C SER A 442 -0.84 -32.45 8.73
N VAL A 443 -0.51 -32.35 7.45
CA VAL A 443 0.85 -32.14 6.98
C VAL A 443 1.02 -30.70 6.52
N LYS A 444 1.97 -30.01 7.15
CA LYS A 444 2.43 -28.68 6.75
C LYS A 444 3.17 -28.79 5.42
N VAL A 445 2.76 -28.01 4.42
CA VAL A 445 3.42 -27.99 3.11
C VAL A 445 4.75 -27.24 3.24
N THR A 446 5.86 -27.97 3.25
CA THR A 446 7.21 -27.41 3.48
C THR A 446 7.99 -27.18 2.19
N THR A 447 7.43 -27.52 1.04
CA THR A 447 8.05 -27.37 -0.28
C THR A 447 7.11 -26.62 -1.23
N GLY A 448 7.67 -25.88 -2.17
CA GLY A 448 6.91 -25.06 -3.12
C GLY A 448 7.27 -23.57 -3.03
N PRO A 449 6.54 -22.71 -3.78
CA PRO A 449 6.82 -21.27 -3.83
C PRO A 449 6.48 -20.54 -2.52
N THR A 450 5.65 -21.16 -1.68
CA THR A 450 5.08 -20.60 -0.45
C THR A 450 5.10 -21.65 0.66
N PRO A 451 6.29 -22.03 1.15
CA PRO A 451 6.41 -23.05 2.19
C PRO A 451 5.84 -22.54 3.51
N TRP A 452 5.38 -23.48 4.33
CA TRP A 452 4.98 -23.22 5.71
C TRP A 452 6.12 -22.55 6.49
N ILE A 453 5.78 -21.46 7.18
CA ILE A 453 6.67 -20.74 8.10
C ILE A 453 6.22 -21.05 9.52
N GLU A 454 7.12 -21.64 10.31
CA GLU A 454 6.84 -21.88 11.73
C GLU A 454 6.84 -20.55 12.51
N PRO A 455 5.74 -20.22 13.21
CA PRO A 455 5.65 -18.97 13.96
C PRO A 455 6.47 -19.03 15.25
N GLU A 456 7.10 -17.92 15.60
CA GLU A 456 7.71 -17.74 16.91
C GLU A 456 6.68 -17.20 17.92
N ILE A 457 6.44 -17.96 18.99
CA ILE A 457 5.45 -17.63 20.01
C ILE A 457 6.11 -17.07 21.28
N TYR A 458 5.69 -15.87 21.67
CA TYR A 458 6.16 -15.11 22.80
C TYR A 458 5.06 -15.04 23.88
N GLY A 459 5.46 -14.93 25.15
CA GLY A 459 4.50 -14.77 26.24
C GLY A 459 4.10 -13.30 26.40
N GLY A 460 2.87 -13.05 26.85
CA GLY A 460 2.33 -11.70 27.05
C GLY A 460 1.95 -11.03 25.74
N ALA A 461 1.44 -11.80 24.77
CA ALA A 461 1.03 -11.26 23.47
C ALA A 461 -0.20 -11.97 22.92
N THR A 462 -0.93 -11.27 22.04
CA THR A 462 -2.08 -11.82 21.33
C THR A 462 -1.65 -12.32 19.95
N TYR A 463 -2.08 -13.52 19.62
CA TYR A 463 -1.90 -14.13 18.31
C TYR A 463 -3.24 -14.27 17.63
N ARG A 464 -3.30 -13.89 16.37
CA ARG A 464 -4.46 -14.08 15.49
C ARG A 464 -4.14 -15.13 14.45
N ALA A 465 -5.01 -16.12 14.30
CA ALA A 465 -5.00 -17.00 13.14
C ALA A 465 -6.16 -16.63 12.21
N VAL A 466 -5.86 -16.49 10.92
CA VAL A 466 -6.86 -16.43 9.86
C VAL A 466 -6.78 -17.73 9.10
N ILE A 467 -7.83 -18.54 9.16
CA ILE A 467 -7.84 -19.90 8.60
C ILE A 467 -8.89 -20.03 7.50
N ARG A 468 -8.46 -20.57 6.36
CA ARG A 468 -9.30 -20.96 5.24
C ARG A 468 -9.30 -22.46 5.12
N ALA A 469 -10.23 -23.14 5.79
CA ALA A 469 -10.35 -24.59 5.68
C ALA A 469 -11.38 -24.94 4.60
N ASN A 470 -10.96 -25.78 3.66
CA ASN A 470 -11.77 -26.25 2.56
C ASN A 470 -11.76 -27.77 2.50
N SER A 471 -12.90 -28.34 2.12
CA SER A 471 -12.98 -29.74 1.79
C SER A 471 -12.23 -30.06 0.49
N SER A 472 -11.99 -31.34 0.22
CA SER A 472 -11.51 -31.80 -1.10
C SER A 472 -12.39 -31.38 -2.28
N THR A 473 -13.66 -31.01 -2.04
CA THR A 473 -14.59 -30.47 -3.06
C THR A 473 -14.65 -28.95 -3.08
N GLY A 474 -13.79 -28.26 -2.31
CA GLY A 474 -13.72 -26.80 -2.21
C GLY A 474 -14.85 -26.16 -1.39
N GLN A 475 -15.55 -26.92 -0.53
CA GLN A 475 -16.56 -26.36 0.36
C GLN A 475 -15.91 -25.88 1.67
N PRO A 476 -16.30 -24.74 2.25
CA PRO A 476 -15.81 -24.31 3.55
C PRO A 476 -16.02 -25.38 4.64
N LYS A 477 -15.07 -25.49 5.58
CA LYS A 477 -15.05 -26.51 6.66
C LYS A 477 -14.73 -25.89 8.01
N GLY A 478 -15.13 -26.51 9.12
CA GLY A 478 -14.68 -26.05 10.44
C GLY A 478 -13.15 -25.94 10.55
N ALA A 479 -12.66 -25.00 11.35
CA ALA A 479 -11.23 -24.73 11.54
C ALA A 479 -10.86 -24.76 13.02
N VAL A 480 -9.60 -25.09 13.32
CA VAL A 480 -9.05 -25.09 14.68
C VAL A 480 -7.79 -24.27 14.72
N PHE A 481 -7.68 -23.40 15.72
CA PHE A 481 -6.46 -22.71 16.12
C PHE A 481 -6.17 -23.00 17.59
N ALA A 482 -4.96 -23.46 17.90
CA ALA A 482 -4.53 -23.66 19.27
C ALA A 482 -3.05 -23.31 19.46
N ILE A 483 -2.73 -22.89 20.68
CA ILE A 483 -1.35 -22.69 21.14
C ILE A 483 -1.17 -23.52 22.40
N GLN A 484 -0.13 -24.36 22.41
CA GLN A 484 0.30 -25.16 23.56
C GLN A 484 1.58 -24.57 24.17
N TRP A 485 1.72 -24.52 25.51
CA TRP A 485 2.87 -23.93 26.21
C TRP A 485 3.33 -24.61 27.50
#